data_AF-A0A651DCX0-F1
#
_entry.id   AF-A0A651DCX0-F1
#
_cell.length_a   1.000
_cell.length_b   1.000
_cell.length_c   1.000
_cell.angle_alpha   90.00
_cell.angle_beta   90.00
_cell.angle_gamma   90.00
#
_symmetry.space_group_name_H-M   'P 1'
#
loop_
_entity.id
_entity.type
_entity.pdbx_description
1 polymer ?
#
loop_
_entity_poly.entity_id
_entity_poly.type
_entity_poly.pdbx_seq_one_letter_code
_entity_poly.pdbx_strand_id
1 'polypeptide(L)'
;MSIERWVPLFGWLRSYNRKLLSRDALAAIIVTLMLVPQALAYALLAGLPPEMGLYASMLPLVLYAIFGTSASLAVGPVAVAALMTASALSNFASPGSPEYIGAALVLAALSGLILIAMGVLRLGFLVNFLSHPVISGFITASGILIAISQLKHIFGVEAAGHNVIDLLRALLSQWQQVNITTLLIGLGVWGFLLMCRKRLNAWLTTIGVSASIAGLIVKAAPISAVIATTFLAWGLNLEQRGVALVGAVPSGLPALALPNLDQSLWLSLLPAA
;
A
#
# COMPACT_ATOMS: atom_id res chain seq x y z
N MET A 1 29.91 -23.63 -1.41
CA MET A 1 28.64 -22.95 -1.79
C MET A 1 28.90 -21.45 -1.65
N SER A 2 28.81 -20.67 -2.73
CA SER A 2 29.17 -19.24 -2.68
C SER A 2 28.21 -18.46 -1.77
N ILE A 3 28.75 -17.57 -0.94
CA ILE A 3 27.97 -16.65 -0.07
C ILE A 3 26.92 -15.85 -0.90
N GLU A 4 27.25 -15.59 -2.16
CA GLU A 4 26.41 -14.87 -3.14
C GLU A 4 25.06 -15.56 -3.42
N ARG A 5 24.93 -16.87 -3.16
CA ARG A 5 23.66 -17.59 -3.31
C ARG A 5 22.67 -17.29 -2.18
N TRP A 6 23.18 -16.96 -1.00
CA TRP A 6 22.37 -16.68 0.19
C TRP A 6 22.21 -15.18 0.43
N VAL A 7 23.19 -14.38 0.01
CA VAL A 7 23.19 -12.93 0.12
C VAL A 7 23.53 -12.33 -1.25
N PRO A 8 22.53 -12.19 -2.16
CA PRO A 8 22.73 -11.69 -3.51
C PRO A 8 23.31 -10.26 -3.57
N LEU A 9 23.21 -9.49 -2.46
CA LEU A 9 23.83 -8.17 -2.29
C LEU A 9 25.26 -8.10 -2.82
N PHE A 10 26.10 -9.07 -2.44
CA PHE A 10 27.51 -9.06 -2.82
C PHE A 10 27.73 -9.28 -4.32
N GLY A 11 26.79 -9.95 -5.01
CA GLY A 11 26.87 -10.18 -6.44
C GLY A 11 26.62 -8.90 -7.24
N TRP A 12 25.50 -8.22 -6.98
CA TRP A 12 25.13 -7.03 -7.74
C TRP A 12 25.93 -5.78 -7.33
N LEU A 13 26.39 -5.69 -6.08
CA LEU A 13 27.20 -4.57 -5.61
C LEU A 13 28.56 -4.50 -6.33
N ARG A 14 29.13 -5.64 -6.77
CA ARG A 14 30.40 -5.70 -7.50
C ARG A 14 30.34 -5.06 -8.90
N SER A 15 29.18 -5.11 -9.55
CA SER A 15 28.97 -4.50 -10.87
C SER A 15 28.36 -3.10 -10.78
N TYR A 16 28.15 -2.59 -9.56
CA TYR A 16 27.54 -1.29 -9.31
C TYR A 16 28.52 -0.14 -9.60
N ASN A 17 28.06 0.87 -10.35
CA ASN A 17 28.90 1.98 -10.79
C ASN A 17 28.24 3.35 -10.54
N ARG A 18 29.00 4.43 -10.66
CA ARG A 18 28.52 5.80 -10.40
C ARG A 18 27.34 6.23 -11.29
N LYS A 19 27.25 5.70 -12.52
CA LYS A 19 26.16 6.00 -13.46
C LYS A 19 24.85 5.30 -13.05
N LEU A 20 24.94 4.11 -12.47
CA LEU A 20 23.81 3.42 -11.87
C LEU A 20 23.37 4.15 -10.60
N LEU A 21 24.32 4.54 -9.74
CA LEU A 21 24.02 5.28 -8.51
C LEU A 21 23.19 6.55 -8.76
N SER A 22 23.52 7.36 -9.77
CA SER A 22 22.76 8.59 -10.06
C SER A 22 21.35 8.32 -10.58
N ARG A 23 21.16 7.25 -11.35
CA ARG A 23 19.85 6.82 -11.85
C ARG A 23 19.00 6.24 -10.72
N ASP A 24 19.60 5.41 -9.88
CA ASP A 24 18.93 4.78 -8.75
C ASP A 24 18.60 5.78 -7.65
N ALA A 25 19.44 6.79 -7.41
CA ALA A 25 19.13 7.85 -6.46
C ALA A 25 17.86 8.62 -6.87
N LEU A 26 17.75 8.98 -8.14
CA LEU A 26 16.56 9.63 -8.69
C LEU A 26 15.34 8.69 -8.65
N ALA A 27 15.51 7.41 -8.99
CA ALA A 27 14.44 6.42 -8.88
C ALA A 27 13.99 6.22 -7.42
N ALA A 28 14.93 6.16 -6.47
CA ALA A 28 14.67 6.01 -5.04
C ALA A 28 13.87 7.20 -4.52
N ILE A 29 14.24 8.44 -4.87
CA ILE A 29 13.46 9.64 -4.49
C ILE A 29 12.01 9.50 -4.97
N ILE A 30 11.80 9.12 -6.24
CA ILE A 30 10.45 8.97 -6.79
C ILE A 30 9.69 7.87 -6.06
N VAL A 31 10.30 6.68 -5.93
CA VAL A 31 9.66 5.52 -5.30
C VAL A 31 9.32 5.81 -3.85
N THR A 32 10.23 6.41 -3.08
CA THR A 32 9.98 6.80 -1.68
C THR A 32 8.84 7.81 -1.60
N LEU A 33 8.84 8.85 -2.44
CA LEU A 33 7.77 9.85 -2.43
C LEU A 33 6.41 9.27 -2.84
N MET A 34 6.37 8.27 -3.73
CA MET A 34 5.14 7.55 -4.08
C MET A 34 4.71 6.55 -2.99
N LEU A 35 5.68 5.94 -2.32
CA LEU A 35 5.44 4.93 -1.29
C LEU A 35 4.78 5.53 -0.06
N VAL A 36 5.13 6.75 0.35
CA VAL A 36 4.55 7.41 1.54
C VAL A 36 3.01 7.47 1.49
N PRO A 37 2.37 8.13 0.51
CA PRO A 37 0.91 8.20 0.46
C PRO A 37 0.27 6.82 0.21
N GLN A 38 0.93 5.95 -0.57
CA GLN A 38 0.44 4.60 -0.82
C GLN A 38 0.41 3.75 0.46
N ALA A 39 1.47 3.79 1.25
CA ALA A 39 1.60 3.03 2.48
C ALA A 39 0.57 3.48 3.54
N LEU A 40 0.39 4.80 3.71
CA LEU A 40 -0.65 5.36 4.57
C LEU A 40 -2.05 4.87 4.14
N ALA A 41 -2.35 4.94 2.84
CA ALA A 41 -3.63 4.49 2.31
C ALA A 41 -3.86 2.98 2.53
N TYR A 42 -2.83 2.15 2.35
CA TYR A 42 -2.94 0.71 2.56
C TYR A 42 -3.08 0.33 4.05
N ALA A 43 -2.46 1.08 4.97
CA ALA A 43 -2.75 0.92 6.40
C ALA A 43 -4.22 1.21 6.72
N LEU A 44 -4.77 2.30 6.17
CA LEU A 44 -6.19 2.65 6.33
C LEU A 44 -7.12 1.57 5.74
N LEU A 45 -6.76 0.97 4.60
CA LEU A 45 -7.50 -0.16 4.05
C LEU A 45 -7.44 -1.41 4.92
N ALA A 46 -6.32 -1.62 5.62
CA ALA A 46 -6.14 -2.68 6.60
C ALA A 46 -6.84 -2.40 7.94
N GLY A 47 -7.50 -1.24 8.12
CA GLY A 47 -8.10 -0.85 9.39
C GLY A 47 -7.08 -0.49 10.47
N LEU A 48 -5.84 -0.18 10.08
CA LEU A 48 -4.74 0.19 10.97
C LEU A 48 -4.47 1.70 10.95
N PRO A 49 -3.85 2.25 12.01
CA PRO A 49 -3.37 3.62 12.00
C PRO A 49 -2.42 3.87 10.81
N PRO A 50 -2.47 5.05 10.16
CA PRO A 50 -1.70 5.34 8.94
C PRO A 50 -0.20 5.05 9.06
N GLU A 51 0.42 5.41 10.19
CA GLU A 51 1.85 5.19 10.48
C GLU A 51 2.29 3.73 10.37
N MET A 52 1.39 2.77 10.63
CA MET A 52 1.69 1.35 10.51
C MET A 52 2.06 0.97 9.08
N GLY A 53 1.51 1.65 8.08
CA GLY A 53 1.88 1.44 6.68
C GLY A 53 3.32 1.86 6.39
N LEU A 54 3.75 2.99 6.98
CA LEU A 54 5.14 3.45 6.87
C LEU A 54 6.08 2.45 7.55
N TYR A 55 5.75 2.01 8.77
CA TYR A 55 6.55 1.02 9.50
C TYR A 55 6.64 -0.32 8.75
N ALA A 56 5.52 -0.79 8.19
CA ALA A 56 5.45 -2.00 7.37
C ALA A 56 6.26 -1.91 6.07
N SER A 57 6.68 -0.71 5.64
CA SER A 57 7.51 -0.53 4.45
C SER A 57 9.01 -0.50 4.73
N MET A 58 9.43 -0.08 5.93
CA MET A 58 10.85 0.19 6.23
C MET A 58 11.72 -1.07 6.24
N LEU A 59 11.40 -2.04 7.10
CA LEU A 59 12.22 -3.25 7.26
C LEU A 59 12.19 -4.17 6.03
N PRO A 60 11.04 -4.43 5.38
CA PRO A 60 11.00 -5.29 4.20
C PRO A 60 11.86 -4.78 3.04
N LEU A 61 11.97 -3.46 2.84
CA LEU A 61 12.85 -2.88 1.82
C LEU A 61 14.32 -3.19 2.10
N VAL A 62 14.77 -3.02 3.35
CA VAL A 62 16.16 -3.31 3.75
C VAL A 62 16.46 -4.80 3.61
N LEU A 63 15.56 -5.65 4.11
CA LEU A 63 15.71 -7.11 4.00
C LEU A 63 15.73 -7.56 2.54
N TYR A 64 14.87 -6.99 1.68
CA TYR A 64 14.85 -7.33 0.26
C TYR A 64 16.10 -6.85 -0.47
N ALA A 65 16.67 -5.69 -0.12
CA ALA A 65 17.93 -5.24 -0.71
C ALA A 65 19.10 -6.22 -0.42
N ILE A 66 19.08 -6.89 0.74
CA ILE A 66 20.11 -7.83 1.18
C ILE A 66 19.90 -9.23 0.57
N PHE A 67 18.67 -9.76 0.65
CA PHE A 67 18.34 -11.15 0.33
C PHE A 67 17.64 -11.32 -1.04
N GLY A 68 17.14 -10.24 -1.62
CA GLY A 68 16.40 -10.25 -2.88
C GLY A 68 17.28 -10.56 -4.08
N THR A 69 16.71 -11.26 -5.05
CA THR A 69 17.42 -11.66 -6.28
C THR A 69 17.28 -10.66 -7.43
N SER A 70 16.31 -9.73 -7.34
CA SER A 70 16.09 -8.69 -8.34
C SER A 70 16.47 -7.32 -7.79
N ALA A 71 17.38 -6.62 -8.47
CA ALA A 71 17.81 -5.27 -8.09
C ALA A 71 16.76 -4.18 -8.38
N SER A 72 15.70 -4.50 -9.14
CA SER A 72 14.68 -3.53 -9.57
C SER A 72 13.34 -3.69 -8.85
N LEU A 73 13.14 -4.75 -8.07
CA LEU A 73 11.89 -4.97 -7.35
C LEU A 73 11.88 -4.17 -6.05
N ALA A 74 10.86 -3.34 -5.87
CA ALA A 74 10.57 -2.68 -4.59
C ALA A 74 9.50 -3.49 -3.86
N VAL A 75 9.77 -3.85 -2.60
CA VAL A 75 8.83 -4.55 -1.72
C VAL A 75 8.18 -3.55 -0.78
N GLY A 76 6.90 -3.71 -0.54
CA GLY A 76 6.15 -2.89 0.40
C GLY A 76 4.73 -3.42 0.58
N PRO A 77 3.90 -2.70 1.36
CA PRO A 77 2.50 -3.03 1.54
C PRO A 77 1.76 -3.09 0.19
N VAL A 78 0.80 -4.02 0.09
CA VAL A 78 -0.02 -4.23 -1.12
C VAL A 78 -1.49 -4.19 -0.74
N ALA A 79 -2.31 -3.54 -1.57
CA ALA A 79 -3.74 -3.35 -1.32
C ALA A 79 -4.49 -4.65 -1.02
N VAL A 80 -4.18 -5.75 -1.73
CA VAL A 80 -4.85 -7.05 -1.53
C VAL A 80 -4.54 -7.61 -0.15
N ALA A 81 -3.26 -7.61 0.26
CA ALA A 81 -2.87 -8.05 1.60
C ALA A 81 -3.53 -7.19 2.68
N ALA A 82 -3.60 -5.86 2.50
CA ALA A 82 -4.29 -4.96 3.41
C ALA A 82 -5.78 -5.31 3.56
N LEU A 83 -6.51 -5.53 2.46
CA LEU A 83 -7.91 -5.93 2.49
C LEU A 83 -8.11 -7.32 3.13
N MET A 84 -7.19 -8.26 2.89
CA MET A 84 -7.22 -9.58 3.52
C MET A 84 -6.98 -9.49 5.04
N THR A 85 -6.03 -8.67 5.48
CA THR A 85 -5.81 -8.37 6.90
C THR A 85 -7.06 -7.74 7.52
N ALA A 86 -7.67 -6.75 6.86
CA ALA A 86 -8.90 -6.14 7.36
C ALA A 86 -10.03 -7.15 7.53
N SER A 87 -10.23 -8.01 6.52
CA SER A 87 -11.24 -9.07 6.55
C SER A 87 -10.98 -10.07 7.68
N ALA A 88 -9.74 -10.55 7.79
CA ALA A 88 -9.33 -11.53 8.81
C ALA A 88 -9.54 -11.00 10.22
N LEU A 89 -9.25 -9.72 10.47
CA LEU A 89 -9.31 -9.12 11.81
C LEU A 89 -10.66 -8.47 12.15
N SER A 90 -11.54 -8.27 11.17
CA SER A 90 -12.82 -7.56 11.34
C SER A 90 -13.72 -8.11 12.45
N ASN A 91 -13.63 -9.42 12.74
CA ASN A 91 -14.41 -10.09 13.76
C ASN A 91 -13.67 -10.25 15.10
N PHE A 92 -12.40 -9.86 15.18
CA PHE A 92 -11.56 -10.03 16.39
C PHE A 92 -11.56 -8.79 17.28
N ALA A 93 -11.44 -7.62 16.69
CA ALA A 93 -11.37 -6.34 17.40
C ALA A 93 -11.88 -5.21 16.52
N SER A 94 -12.18 -4.07 17.13
CA SER A 94 -12.54 -2.86 16.40
C SER A 94 -11.30 -2.29 15.66
N PRO A 95 -11.41 -1.91 14.38
CA PRO A 95 -10.31 -1.28 13.65
C PRO A 95 -9.68 -0.13 14.41
N GLY A 96 -8.34 -0.05 14.39
CA GLY A 96 -7.56 0.97 15.10
C GLY A 96 -7.40 0.77 16.62
N SER A 97 -8.08 -0.20 17.24
CA SER A 97 -7.89 -0.48 18.67
C SER A 97 -6.51 -1.09 18.96
N PRO A 98 -5.96 -0.96 20.18
CA PRO A 98 -4.71 -1.61 20.57
C PRO A 98 -4.74 -3.14 20.36
N GLU A 99 -5.88 -3.77 20.60
CA GLU A 99 -6.11 -5.21 20.39
C GLU A 99 -6.05 -5.57 18.90
N TYR A 100 -6.63 -4.73 18.04
CA TYR A 100 -6.58 -4.90 16.59
C TYR A 100 -5.16 -4.81 16.04
N ILE A 101 -4.39 -3.83 16.52
CA ILE A 101 -2.97 -3.67 16.17
C ILE A 101 -2.18 -4.89 16.66
N GLY A 102 -2.43 -5.36 17.88
CA GLY A 102 -1.81 -6.57 18.42
C GLY A 102 -2.11 -7.82 17.59
N ALA A 103 -3.37 -8.01 17.18
CA ALA A 103 -3.78 -9.12 16.33
C ALA A 103 -3.15 -9.04 14.93
N ALA A 104 -3.03 -7.84 14.36
CA ALA A 104 -2.33 -7.62 13.08
C ALA A 104 -0.85 -7.98 13.16
N LEU A 105 -0.17 -7.67 14.28
CA LEU A 105 1.22 -8.06 14.51
C LEU A 105 1.38 -9.59 14.63
N VAL A 106 0.46 -10.28 15.31
CA VAL A 106 0.44 -11.75 15.40
C VAL A 106 0.21 -12.36 14.02
N LEU A 107 -0.76 -11.87 13.25
CA LEU A 107 -1.04 -12.34 11.90
C LEU A 107 0.18 -12.15 10.99
N ALA A 108 0.82 -10.98 11.01
CA ALA A 108 2.02 -10.72 10.23
C ALA A 108 3.20 -11.63 10.61
N ALA A 109 3.38 -11.90 11.92
CA ALA A 109 4.40 -12.82 12.41
C ALA A 109 4.13 -14.26 11.96
N LEU A 110 2.89 -14.74 12.08
CA LEU A 110 2.45 -16.05 11.62
C LEU A 110 2.67 -16.23 10.12
N SER A 111 2.18 -15.30 9.30
CA SER A 111 2.39 -15.34 7.85
C SER A 111 3.88 -15.31 7.50
N GLY A 112 4.68 -14.50 8.19
CA GLY A 112 6.14 -14.47 8.02
C GLY A 112 6.80 -15.82 8.32
N LEU A 113 6.43 -16.47 9.44
CA LEU A 113 6.93 -17.78 9.81
C LEU A 113 6.53 -18.86 8.80
N ILE A 114 5.28 -18.85 8.33
CA ILE A 114 4.78 -19.77 7.30
C ILE A 114 5.56 -19.57 5.99
N LEU A 115 5.74 -18.31 5.54
CA LEU A 115 6.51 -18.00 4.33
C LEU A 115 7.97 -18.44 4.44
N ILE A 116 8.60 -18.27 5.62
CA ILE A 116 9.95 -18.79 5.88
C ILE A 116 9.97 -20.32 5.81
N ALA A 117 9.02 -21.00 6.46
CA ALA A 117 8.91 -22.46 6.43
C ALA A 117 8.72 -22.99 5.00
N MET A 118 7.81 -22.37 4.23
CA MET A 118 7.61 -22.67 2.82
C MET A 118 8.88 -22.45 1.99
N GLY A 119 9.64 -21.38 2.27
CA GLY A 119 10.92 -21.09 1.64
C GLY A 119 11.98 -22.15 1.93
N VAL A 120 12.10 -22.58 3.20
CA VAL A 120 13.01 -23.66 3.63
C VAL A 120 12.65 -24.99 2.97
N LEU A 121 11.35 -25.31 2.91
CA LEU A 121 10.81 -26.48 2.21
C LEU A 121 10.84 -26.34 0.68
N ARG A 122 11.32 -25.21 0.15
CA ARG A 122 11.41 -24.88 -1.27
C ARG A 122 10.08 -24.99 -2.02
N LEU A 123 8.97 -24.71 -1.35
CA LEU A 123 7.62 -24.80 -1.92
C LEU A 123 7.31 -23.72 -2.96
N GLY A 124 8.26 -22.85 -3.31
CA GLY A 124 8.10 -21.87 -4.39
C GLY A 124 7.79 -22.49 -5.75
N PHE A 125 8.13 -23.77 -5.97
CA PHE A 125 7.75 -24.48 -7.20
C PHE A 125 6.23 -24.62 -7.37
N LEU A 126 5.46 -24.57 -6.27
CA LEU A 126 3.99 -24.63 -6.30
C LEU A 126 3.37 -23.48 -7.07
N VAL A 127 4.02 -22.32 -7.09
CA VAL A 127 3.57 -21.15 -7.85
C VAL A 127 3.52 -21.44 -9.35
N ASN A 128 4.37 -22.34 -9.87
CA ASN A 128 4.38 -22.73 -11.28
C ASN A 128 3.18 -23.60 -11.66
N PHE A 129 2.45 -24.16 -10.68
CA PHE A 129 1.22 -24.93 -10.92
C PHE A 129 -0.03 -24.05 -10.93
N LEU A 130 0.07 -22.76 -10.60
CA LEU A 130 -1.04 -21.83 -10.72
C LEU A 130 -1.26 -21.49 -12.20
N SER A 131 -2.41 -21.89 -12.72
CA SER A 131 -2.75 -21.63 -14.11
C SER A 131 -2.93 -20.12 -14.36
N HIS A 132 -2.54 -19.67 -15.55
CA HIS A 132 -2.70 -18.27 -15.95
C HIS A 132 -4.16 -17.77 -15.80
N PRO A 133 -5.21 -18.55 -16.13
CA PRO A 133 -6.59 -18.13 -15.88
C PRO A 133 -6.91 -17.87 -14.40
N VAL A 134 -6.38 -18.67 -13.47
CA VAL A 134 -6.61 -18.49 -12.03
C VAL A 134 -5.97 -17.19 -11.55
N ILE A 135 -4.71 -16.94 -11.93
CA ILE A 135 -4.00 -15.72 -11.58
C ILE A 135 -4.73 -14.50 -12.17
N SER A 136 -5.12 -14.56 -13.45
CA SER A 136 -5.85 -13.50 -14.13
C SER A 136 -7.20 -13.20 -13.46
N GLY A 137 -7.96 -14.24 -13.12
CA GLY A 137 -9.23 -14.13 -12.41
C GLY A 137 -9.06 -13.48 -11.03
N PHE A 138 -8.05 -13.93 -10.27
CA PHE A 138 -7.74 -13.37 -8.95
C PHE A 138 -7.33 -11.89 -9.02
N ILE A 139 -6.44 -11.52 -9.94
CA ILE A 139 -6.01 -10.12 -10.12
C ILE A 139 -7.18 -9.23 -10.53
N THR A 140 -8.03 -9.71 -11.45
CA THR A 140 -9.20 -8.95 -11.92
C THR A 140 -10.22 -8.74 -10.80
N ALA A 141 -10.56 -9.81 -10.08
CA ALA A 141 -11.48 -9.74 -8.94
C ALA A 141 -10.95 -8.84 -7.82
N SER A 142 -9.66 -8.96 -7.49
CA SER A 142 -8.98 -8.09 -6.52
C SER A 142 -9.01 -6.63 -6.96
N GLY A 143 -8.77 -6.35 -8.24
CA GLY A 143 -8.84 -4.99 -8.79
C GLY A 143 -10.24 -4.38 -8.66
N ILE A 144 -11.29 -5.15 -8.95
CA ILE A 144 -12.68 -4.73 -8.76
C ILE A 144 -12.97 -4.46 -7.29
N LEU A 145 -12.59 -5.38 -6.40
CA LEU A 145 -12.78 -5.23 -4.95
C LEU A 145 -12.06 -3.99 -4.43
N ILE A 146 -10.81 -3.76 -4.83
CA ILE A 146 -10.04 -2.57 -4.46
C ILE A 146 -10.77 -1.32 -4.94
N ALA A 147 -11.17 -1.24 -6.21
CA ALA A 147 -11.85 -0.08 -6.76
C ALA A 147 -13.15 0.25 -5.99
N ILE A 148 -13.96 -0.76 -5.69
CA ILE A 148 -15.21 -0.62 -4.95
C ILE A 148 -14.93 -0.22 -3.50
N SER A 149 -13.91 -0.79 -2.86
CA SER A 149 -13.50 -0.43 -1.49
C SER A 149 -13.02 1.02 -1.36
N GLN A 150 -12.55 1.65 -2.44
CA GLN A 150 -12.15 3.06 -2.43
C GLN A 150 -13.35 4.01 -2.49
N LEU A 151 -14.52 3.57 -2.96
CA LEU A 151 -15.69 4.44 -3.13
C LEU A 151 -16.15 5.04 -1.81
N LYS A 152 -16.04 4.31 -0.69
CA LYS A 152 -16.37 4.84 0.65
C LYS A 152 -15.54 6.07 1.01
N HIS A 153 -14.26 6.07 0.66
CA HIS A 153 -13.34 7.19 0.91
C HIS A 153 -13.63 8.38 -0.01
N ILE A 154 -14.02 8.13 -1.27
CA ILE A 154 -14.42 9.20 -2.21
C ILE A 154 -15.76 9.81 -1.80
N PHE A 155 -16.72 8.98 -1.36
CA PHE A 155 -18.03 9.44 -0.90
C PHE A 155 -17.99 10.06 0.50
N GLY A 156 -16.91 9.83 1.26
CA GLY A 156 -16.77 10.32 2.63
C GLY A 156 -17.75 9.66 3.60
N VAL A 157 -18.05 8.37 3.41
CA VAL A 157 -18.99 7.59 4.22
C VAL A 157 -18.31 6.39 4.85
N GLU A 158 -18.85 5.94 5.98
CA GLU A 158 -18.42 4.68 6.61
C GLU A 158 -19.15 3.50 5.98
N ALA A 159 -18.41 2.62 5.32
CA ALA A 159 -18.92 1.38 4.75
C ALA A 159 -17.93 0.24 4.98
N ALA A 160 -18.45 -0.90 5.43
CA ALA A 160 -17.70 -2.13 5.66
C ALA A 160 -18.43 -3.31 5.01
N GLY A 161 -17.66 -4.30 4.55
CA GLY A 161 -18.19 -5.52 3.96
C GLY A 161 -17.07 -6.48 3.57
N HIS A 162 -17.33 -7.77 3.68
CA HIS A 162 -16.35 -8.84 3.41
C HIS A 162 -16.27 -9.21 1.92
N ASN A 163 -17.26 -8.81 1.12
CA ASN A 163 -17.29 -9.03 -0.31
C ASN A 163 -17.86 -7.81 -1.06
N VAL A 164 -17.76 -7.84 -2.39
CA VAL A 164 -18.22 -6.75 -3.26
C VAL A 164 -19.71 -6.43 -3.08
N ILE A 165 -20.55 -7.46 -2.91
CA ILE A 165 -22.01 -7.29 -2.82
C ILE A 165 -22.36 -6.55 -1.53
N ASP A 166 -21.77 -6.97 -0.41
CA ASP A 166 -21.99 -6.35 0.89
C ASP A 166 -21.48 -4.91 0.91
N LEU A 167 -20.30 -4.66 0.31
CA LEU A 167 -19.74 -3.31 0.22
C LEU A 167 -20.63 -2.39 -0.62
N LEU A 168 -21.15 -2.86 -1.76
CA LEU A 168 -22.08 -2.09 -2.58
C LEU A 168 -23.40 -1.81 -1.85
N ARG A 169 -23.96 -2.79 -1.14
CA ARG A 169 -25.17 -2.58 -0.32
C ARG A 169 -24.93 -1.55 0.78
N ALA A 170 -23.81 -1.64 1.48
CA ALA A 170 -23.43 -0.68 2.53
C ALA A 170 -23.23 0.73 1.97
N LEU A 171 -22.64 0.86 0.77
CA LEU A 171 -22.50 2.17 0.11
C LEU A 171 -23.86 2.75 -0.30
N LEU A 172 -24.76 1.92 -0.83
CA LEU A 172 -26.11 2.34 -1.23
C LEU A 172 -26.95 2.78 -0.02
N SER A 173 -26.83 2.09 1.12
CA SER A 173 -27.54 2.50 2.34
C SER A 173 -27.04 3.85 2.89
N GLN A 174 -25.78 4.20 2.61
CA GLN A 174 -25.16 5.46 3.04
C GLN A 174 -25.27 6.60 2.01
N TRP A 175 -26.07 6.44 0.94
CA TRP A 175 -26.16 7.42 -0.13
C TRP A 175 -26.57 8.83 0.33
N GLN A 176 -27.40 8.92 1.37
CA GLN A 176 -27.83 10.21 1.93
C GLN A 176 -26.76 10.90 2.79
N GLN A 177 -25.73 10.17 3.22
CA GLN A 177 -24.65 10.67 4.09
C GLN A 177 -23.40 11.09 3.31
N VAL A 178 -23.46 11.07 1.97
CA VAL A 178 -22.34 11.42 1.10
C VAL A 178 -21.87 12.85 1.38
N ASN A 179 -20.58 13.01 1.68
CA ASN A 179 -19.97 14.32 1.82
C ASN A 179 -19.61 14.87 0.43
N ILE A 180 -20.36 15.88 -0.02
CA ILE A 180 -20.17 16.52 -1.34
C ILE A 180 -18.76 17.11 -1.48
N THR A 181 -18.20 17.67 -0.41
CA THR A 181 -16.85 18.27 -0.43
C THR A 181 -15.80 17.18 -0.68
N THR A 182 -15.89 16.06 0.05
CA THR A 182 -15.00 14.90 -0.14
C THR A 182 -15.14 14.33 -1.55
N LEU A 183 -16.37 14.22 -2.06
CA LEU A 183 -16.65 13.74 -3.41
C LEU A 183 -15.99 14.61 -4.49
N LEU A 184 -16.12 15.94 -4.39
CA LEU A 184 -15.53 16.87 -5.33
C LEU A 184 -13.99 16.80 -5.33
N ILE A 185 -13.38 16.69 -4.14
CA ILE A 185 -11.92 16.54 -4.02
C ILE A 185 -11.48 15.21 -4.61
N GLY A 186 -12.15 14.10 -4.25
CA GLY A 186 -11.82 12.77 -4.73
C GLY A 186 -11.93 12.65 -6.25
N LEU A 187 -13.04 13.12 -6.84
CA LEU A 187 -13.22 13.15 -8.29
C LEU A 187 -12.26 14.13 -8.97
N GLY A 188 -11.97 15.28 -8.36
CA GLY A 188 -11.00 16.25 -8.87
C GLY A 188 -9.59 15.68 -8.94
N VAL A 189 -9.12 15.04 -7.86
CA VAL A 189 -7.82 14.35 -7.82
C VAL A 189 -7.79 13.20 -8.82
N TRP A 190 -8.84 12.37 -8.88
CA TRP A 190 -8.91 11.27 -9.83
C TRP A 190 -8.85 11.75 -11.28
N GLY A 191 -9.62 12.78 -11.63
CA GLY A 191 -9.59 13.42 -12.94
C GLY A 191 -8.23 14.03 -13.28
N PHE A 192 -7.60 14.71 -12.32
CA PHE A 192 -6.24 15.24 -12.45
C PHE A 192 -5.23 14.13 -12.75
N LEU A 193 -5.24 13.04 -11.98
CA LEU A 193 -4.32 11.91 -12.20
C LEU A 193 -4.52 11.25 -13.56
N LEU A 194 -5.77 11.11 -14.01
CA LEU A 194 -6.07 10.60 -15.36
C LEU A 194 -5.57 11.54 -16.45
N MET A 195 -5.73 12.86 -16.27
CA MET A 195 -5.22 13.86 -17.19
C MET A 195 -3.69 13.80 -17.27
N CYS A 196 -3.02 13.74 -16.11
CA CYS A 196 -1.57 13.59 -16.03
C CYS A 196 -1.09 12.33 -16.74
N ARG A 197 -1.74 11.20 -16.49
CA ARG A 197 -1.37 9.92 -17.11
C ARG A 197 -1.54 9.93 -18.63
N LYS A 198 -2.61 10.53 -19.15
CA LYS A 198 -2.96 10.46 -20.58
C LYS A 198 -2.33 11.57 -21.43
N ARG A 199 -2.21 12.79 -20.91
CA ARG A 199 -1.91 13.98 -21.73
C ARG A 199 -0.66 14.75 -21.32
N LEU A 200 -0.26 14.69 -20.04
CA LEU A 200 0.83 15.55 -19.55
C LEU A 200 2.17 15.27 -20.22
N ASN A 201 2.49 14.00 -20.51
CA ASN A 201 3.74 13.68 -21.21
C ASN A 201 3.77 14.35 -22.60
N ALA A 202 2.70 14.19 -23.39
CA ALA A 202 2.59 14.81 -24.71
C ALA A 202 2.72 16.34 -24.64
N TRP A 203 1.99 16.99 -23.73
CA TRP A 203 2.07 18.44 -23.54
C TRP A 203 3.47 18.94 -23.15
N LEU A 204 4.14 18.26 -22.23
CA LEU A 204 5.50 18.62 -21.83
C LEU A 204 6.48 18.46 -22.99
N THR A 205 6.38 17.38 -23.76
CA THR A 205 7.24 17.19 -24.93
C THR A 205 6.97 18.23 -26.04
N THR A 206 5.73 18.69 -26.23
CA THR A 206 5.43 19.76 -27.18
C THR A 206 5.98 21.12 -26.77
N ILE A 207 6.18 21.34 -25.47
CA ILE A 207 6.76 22.59 -24.91
C ILE A 207 8.30 22.53 -24.93
N GLY A 208 8.90 21.42 -25.39
CA GLY A 208 10.36 21.26 -25.51
C GLY A 208 11.02 20.59 -24.30
N VAL A 209 10.24 20.05 -23.36
CA VAL A 209 10.80 19.26 -22.25
C VAL A 209 11.25 17.90 -22.77
N SER A 210 12.45 17.46 -22.38
CA SER A 210 12.95 16.13 -22.75
C SER A 210 12.00 15.02 -22.28
N ALA A 211 11.84 13.96 -23.08
CA ALA A 211 10.94 12.85 -22.77
C ALA A 211 11.26 12.16 -21.43
N SER A 212 12.52 12.15 -21.01
CA SER A 212 12.95 11.59 -19.72
C SER A 212 12.42 12.42 -18.54
N ILE A 213 12.51 13.74 -18.62
CA ILE A 213 12.02 14.65 -17.57
C ILE A 213 10.49 14.67 -17.58
N ALA A 214 9.87 14.67 -18.76
CA ALA A 214 8.41 14.60 -18.89
C ALA A 214 7.85 13.32 -18.23
N GLY A 215 8.48 12.17 -18.48
CA GLY A 215 8.12 10.91 -17.82
C GLY A 215 8.29 10.95 -16.30
N LEU A 216 9.30 11.66 -15.81
CA LEU A 216 9.55 11.84 -14.37
C LEU A 216 8.45 12.68 -13.71
N ILE A 217 8.07 13.79 -14.33
CA ILE A 217 7.00 14.68 -13.85
C ILE A 217 5.67 13.92 -13.78
N VAL A 218 5.36 13.12 -14.80
CA VAL A 218 4.13 12.31 -14.82
C VAL A 218 4.10 11.30 -13.67
N LYS A 219 5.23 10.65 -13.37
CA LYS A 219 5.34 9.72 -12.22
C LYS A 219 5.20 10.43 -10.87
N ALA A 220 5.62 11.70 -10.80
CA ALA A 220 5.53 12.50 -9.58
C ALA A 220 4.14 13.17 -9.37
N ALA A 221 3.23 13.09 -10.35
CA ALA A 221 1.90 13.72 -10.28
C ALA A 221 1.06 13.35 -9.03
N PRO A 222 1.08 12.10 -8.50
CA PRO A 222 0.39 11.79 -7.26
C PRO A 222 0.86 12.62 -6.06
N ILE A 223 2.14 12.98 -6.01
CA ILE A 223 2.72 13.77 -4.92
C ILE A 223 2.22 15.20 -4.99
N SER A 224 2.19 15.80 -6.18
CA SER A 224 1.65 17.16 -6.33
C SER A 224 0.17 17.23 -5.98
N ALA A 225 -0.61 16.17 -6.26
CA ALA A 225 -1.98 16.08 -5.82
C ALA A 225 -2.09 16.08 -4.29
N VAL A 226 -1.30 15.25 -3.60
CA VAL A 226 -1.27 15.19 -2.13
C VAL A 226 -0.88 16.53 -1.52
N ILE A 227 0.16 17.19 -2.05
CA ILE A 227 0.61 18.50 -1.57
C ILE A 227 -0.50 19.55 -1.76
N ALA A 228 -1.08 19.62 -2.95
CA ALA A 228 -2.13 20.59 -3.27
C ALA A 228 -3.38 20.39 -2.40
N THR A 229 -3.84 19.15 -2.24
CA THR A 229 -5.00 18.86 -1.37
C THR A 229 -4.70 19.11 0.10
N THR A 230 -3.46 18.90 0.56
CA THR A 230 -3.05 19.26 1.93
C THR A 230 -3.15 20.77 2.17
N PHE A 231 -2.63 21.58 1.24
CA PHE A 231 -2.74 23.04 1.35
C PHE A 231 -4.19 23.52 1.25
N LEU A 232 -5.00 22.92 0.39
CA LEU A 232 -6.44 23.22 0.30
C LEU A 232 -7.18 22.84 1.59
N ALA A 233 -6.87 21.68 2.16
CA ALA A 233 -7.45 21.22 3.42
C ALA A 233 -7.15 22.18 4.58
N TRP A 234 -5.91 22.62 4.68
CA TRP A 234 -5.48 23.60 5.68
C TRP A 234 -6.09 24.98 5.44
N GLY A 235 -6.00 25.52 4.22
CA GLY A 235 -6.44 26.88 3.92
C GLY A 235 -7.96 27.08 3.93
N LEU A 236 -8.74 26.04 3.58
CA LEU A 236 -10.21 26.09 3.57
C LEU A 236 -10.84 25.46 4.81
N ASN A 237 -10.02 25.01 5.76
CA ASN A 237 -10.44 24.33 6.99
C ASN A 237 -11.44 23.21 6.72
N LEU A 238 -11.08 22.31 5.78
CA LEU A 238 -11.99 21.30 5.24
C LEU A 238 -12.48 20.29 6.28
N GLU A 239 -11.77 20.15 7.39
CA GLU A 239 -12.19 19.38 8.56
C GLU A 239 -13.56 19.84 9.08
N GLN A 240 -13.78 21.16 9.17
CA GLN A 240 -15.07 21.73 9.59
C GLN A 240 -16.20 21.47 8.59
N ARG A 241 -15.85 21.11 7.34
CA ARG A 241 -16.79 20.72 6.29
C ARG A 241 -17.02 19.20 6.23
N GLY A 242 -16.57 18.47 7.25
CA GLY A 242 -16.74 17.03 7.39
C GLY A 242 -15.82 16.19 6.49
N VAL A 243 -14.75 16.78 5.95
CA VAL A 243 -13.74 16.01 5.20
C VAL A 243 -12.85 15.28 6.20
N ALA A 244 -12.81 13.95 6.12
CA ALA A 244 -11.95 13.13 6.95
C ALA A 244 -10.47 13.42 6.62
N LEU A 245 -9.71 13.86 7.62
CA LEU A 245 -8.27 14.08 7.51
C LEU A 245 -7.50 12.89 8.08
N VAL A 246 -6.27 12.70 7.62
CA VAL A 246 -5.34 11.67 8.14
C VAL A 246 -5.01 11.93 9.62
N GLY A 247 -5.11 13.18 10.07
CA GLY A 247 -4.82 13.57 11.44
C GLY A 247 -3.32 13.65 11.75
N ALA A 248 -2.98 13.59 13.02
CA ALA A 248 -1.59 13.61 13.49
C ALA A 248 -0.96 12.22 13.29
N VAL A 249 0.11 12.16 12.50
CA VAL A 249 0.92 10.94 12.37
C VAL A 249 2.06 11.04 13.38
N PRO A 250 2.19 10.10 14.33
CA PRO A 250 3.23 10.15 15.35
C PRO A 250 4.62 10.12 14.70
N SER A 251 5.49 11.01 15.16
CA SER A 251 6.88 11.07 14.71
C SER A 251 7.74 10.11 15.51
N GLY A 252 8.64 9.40 14.84
CA GLY A 252 9.60 8.50 15.48
C GLY A 252 9.51 7.06 14.96
N LEU A 253 10.46 6.25 15.39
CA LEU A 253 10.47 4.82 15.12
C LEU A 253 9.48 4.11 16.07
N PRO A 254 8.84 3.01 15.60
CA PRO A 254 7.99 2.23 16.48
C PRO A 254 8.82 1.64 17.61
N ALA A 255 8.26 1.61 18.82
CA ALA A 255 8.86 0.84 19.91
C ALA A 255 8.90 -0.63 19.49
N LEU A 256 10.05 -1.28 19.65
CA LEU A 256 10.18 -2.71 19.39
C LEU A 256 9.32 -3.45 20.43
N ALA A 257 8.21 -4.00 19.96
CA ALA A 257 7.31 -4.81 20.76
C ALA A 257 7.27 -6.23 20.17
N LEU A 258 7.28 -7.23 21.06
CA LEU A 258 6.97 -8.60 20.65
C LEU A 258 5.46 -8.74 20.50
N PRO A 259 4.99 -9.51 19.50
CA PRO A 259 3.57 -9.83 19.39
C PRO A 259 3.10 -10.56 20.66
N ASN A 260 1.84 -10.36 21.03
CA ASN A 260 1.25 -11.05 22.18
C ASN A 260 1.38 -12.57 21.98
N LEU A 261 1.88 -13.29 22.99
CA LEU A 261 2.16 -14.74 22.94
C LEU A 261 0.97 -15.61 23.38
N ASP A 262 -0.23 -15.03 23.48
CA ASP A 262 -1.45 -15.78 23.81
C ASP A 262 -1.74 -16.85 22.75
N GLN A 263 -1.60 -18.11 23.13
CA GLN A 263 -1.78 -19.26 22.25
C GLN A 263 -3.17 -19.29 21.60
N SER A 264 -4.21 -18.83 22.30
CA SER A 264 -5.58 -18.85 21.78
C SER A 264 -5.73 -17.93 20.56
N LEU A 265 -5.12 -16.74 20.62
CA LEU A 265 -5.08 -15.78 19.52
C LEU A 265 -4.31 -16.34 18.33
N TRP A 266 -3.15 -16.96 18.56
CA TRP A 266 -2.34 -17.56 17.49
C TRP A 266 -3.09 -18.67 16.75
N LEU A 267 -3.75 -19.57 17.48
CA LEU A 267 -4.54 -20.65 16.87
C LEU A 267 -5.75 -20.13 16.08
N SER A 268 -6.39 -19.06 16.57
CA SER A 268 -7.54 -18.47 15.89
C SER A 268 -7.18 -17.74 14.58
N LEU A 269 -5.97 -17.17 14.50
CA LEU A 269 -5.48 -16.45 13.32
C LEU A 269 -4.75 -17.34 12.32
N LEU A 270 -4.33 -18.54 12.73
CA LEU A 270 -3.59 -19.49 11.89
C LEU A 270 -4.30 -19.81 10.54
N PRO A 271 -5.63 -19.98 10.45
CA PRO A 271 -6.31 -20.21 9.18
C PRO A 271 -6.25 -19.02 8.20
N ALA A 272 -6.03 -17.81 8.72
CA ALA A 272 -5.95 -16.60 7.92
C ALA A 272 -4.51 -16.24 7.52
N ALA A 273 -3.51 -16.91 8.12
CA ALA A 273 -2.08 -16.60 8.00
C ALA A 273 -1.41 -17.18 6.74
#